data_AF-A0A7H1NRL0-F1
#
_entry.id   AF-A0A7H1NRL0-F1
#
_cell.length_a   1.000
_cell.length_b   1.000
_cell.length_c   1.000
_cell.angle_alpha   90.00
_cell.angle_beta   90.00
_cell.angle_gamma   90.00
#
_symmetry.space_group_name_H-M   'P 1'
#
loop_
_entity.id
_entity.type
_entity.pdbx_description
1 polymer ?
#
loop_
_entity_poly.entity_id
_entity_poly.type
_entity_poly.pdbx_seq_one_letter_code
_entity_poly.pdbx_strand_id
1 'polypeptide(L)'
;MKLITAKLKEDLFIFEATKEELEVCSKVTHLALDWLGDEFDARHQDTHESPYETGLELDKKLETLLEEHKDEDIITVKIRAFEAGIIYDAFNEVCNGIPFGRKTTPSLEQLTGYSREELKEFYNRYEKIFLYKFDT
;
A
#
# COMPACT_ATOMS: atom_id res chain seq x y z
N MET A 1 -19.12 -0.50 -0.74
CA MET A 1 -18.58 0.80 -0.27
C MET A 1 -17.70 1.37 -1.38
N LYS A 2 -17.73 2.68 -1.68
CA LYS A 2 -17.06 3.27 -2.86
C LYS A 2 -15.95 4.22 -2.41
N LEU A 3 -14.75 4.04 -2.96
CA LEU A 3 -13.70 5.05 -2.92
C LEU A 3 -14.17 6.32 -3.64
N ILE A 4 -13.90 7.47 -3.04
CA ILE A 4 -14.63 8.71 -3.34
C ILE A 4 -13.92 9.49 -4.46
N THR A 5 -12.61 9.77 -4.36
CA THR A 5 -11.83 10.40 -5.43
C THR A 5 -10.32 10.08 -5.37
N ALA A 6 -9.63 10.20 -6.52
CA ALA A 6 -8.16 10.17 -6.60
C ALA A 6 -7.61 11.11 -7.68
N LYS A 7 -6.51 11.81 -7.39
CA LYS A 7 -5.84 12.78 -8.30
C LYS A 7 -4.32 12.73 -8.14
N LEU A 8 -3.60 13.08 -9.20
CA LEU A 8 -2.14 13.31 -9.20
C LEU A 8 -1.93 14.76 -9.59
N LYS A 9 -1.10 15.45 -8.82
CA LYS A 9 -0.72 16.83 -9.06
C LYS A 9 0.73 16.98 -8.64
N GLU A 10 1.62 17.34 -9.56
CA GLU A 10 3.02 17.68 -9.23
C GLU A 10 3.67 16.60 -8.34
N ASP A 11 3.61 15.34 -8.78
CA ASP A 11 4.10 14.14 -8.09
C ASP A 11 3.39 13.74 -6.79
N LEU A 12 2.37 14.49 -6.36
CA LEU A 12 1.51 14.14 -5.24
C LEU A 12 0.29 13.36 -5.69
N PHE A 13 0.14 12.17 -5.12
CA PHE A 13 -1.03 11.33 -5.19
C PHE A 13 -1.97 11.62 -4.01
N ILE A 14 -3.17 12.06 -4.33
CA ILE A 14 -4.18 12.47 -3.35
C ILE A 14 -5.40 11.58 -3.54
N PHE A 15 -5.83 10.89 -2.48
CA PHE A 15 -7.02 10.06 -2.51
C PHE A 15 -7.80 10.15 -1.20
N GLU A 16 -9.10 9.88 -1.28
CA GLU A 16 -9.97 9.75 -0.12
C GLU A 16 -10.13 8.27 0.21
N ALA A 17 -9.91 7.90 1.46
CA ALA A 17 -10.06 6.54 1.97
C ALA A 17 -10.85 6.55 3.27
N THR A 18 -11.64 5.51 3.50
CA THR A 18 -12.17 5.22 4.83
C THR A 18 -11.03 4.84 5.78
N LYS A 19 -11.27 4.94 7.08
CA LYS A 19 -10.30 4.49 8.09
C LYS A 19 -9.88 3.03 7.89
N GLU A 20 -10.85 2.15 7.65
CA GLU A 20 -10.61 0.73 7.38
C GLU A 20 -9.69 0.53 6.16
N GLU A 21 -9.95 1.25 5.08
CA GLU A 21 -9.11 1.19 3.88
C GLU A 21 -7.69 1.68 4.15
N LEU A 22 -7.53 2.74 4.94
CA LEU A 22 -6.21 3.27 5.30
C LEU A 22 -5.46 2.31 6.24
N GLU A 23 -6.15 1.65 7.17
CA GLU A 23 -5.60 0.59 8.02
C GLU A 23 -5.11 -0.60 7.19
N VAL A 24 -5.86 -1.00 6.15
CA VAL A 24 -5.40 -2.04 5.23
C VAL A 24 -4.12 -1.60 4.52
N CYS A 25 -4.09 -0.39 3.95
CA CYS A 25 -2.89 0.14 3.28
C CYS A 25 -1.65 0.15 4.17
N SER A 26 -1.77 0.61 5.42
CA SER A 26 -0.66 0.57 6.38
C SER A 26 -0.23 -0.86 6.67
N LYS A 27 -1.17 -1.74 7.04
CA LYS A 27 -0.85 -3.15 7.36
C LYS A 27 -0.17 -3.89 6.22
N VAL A 28 -0.66 -3.77 4.98
CA VAL A 28 -0.05 -4.47 3.84
C VAL A 28 1.34 -3.92 3.53
N THR A 29 1.54 -2.61 3.65
CA THR A 29 2.84 -1.96 3.45
C THR A 29 3.84 -2.45 4.50
N HIS A 30 3.48 -2.37 5.78
CA HIS A 30 4.29 -2.88 6.89
C HIS A 30 4.70 -4.35 6.67
N LEU A 31 3.73 -5.20 6.32
CA LEU A 31 3.96 -6.63 6.13
C LEU A 31 4.87 -6.92 4.93
N ALA A 32 4.68 -6.23 3.81
CA ALA A 32 5.53 -6.40 2.64
C ALA A 32 6.98 -6.01 2.95
N LEU A 33 7.18 -4.91 3.68
CA LEU A 33 8.50 -4.43 4.09
C LEU A 33 9.17 -5.37 5.09
N ASP A 34 8.46 -5.81 6.13
CA ASP A 34 9.00 -6.78 7.11
C ASP A 34 9.38 -8.12 6.46
N TRP A 35 8.57 -8.57 5.48
CA TRP A 35 8.78 -9.85 4.83
C TRP A 35 9.89 -9.83 3.76
N LEU A 36 9.92 -8.78 2.92
CA LEU A 36 10.85 -8.66 1.79
C LEU A 36 12.15 -7.94 2.15
N GLY A 37 12.13 -6.99 3.09
CA GLY A 37 13.30 -6.23 3.50
C GLY A 37 14.07 -5.62 2.32
N ASP A 38 15.39 -5.80 2.31
CA ASP A 38 16.31 -5.35 1.25
C ASP A 38 15.95 -5.91 -0.15
N GLU A 39 15.17 -6.97 -0.24
CA GLU A 39 14.74 -7.51 -1.53
C GLU A 39 13.62 -6.70 -2.18
N PHE A 40 12.92 -5.90 -1.38
CA PHE A 40 11.99 -4.90 -1.89
C PHE A 40 12.76 -3.92 -2.79
N ASP A 41 13.97 -3.51 -2.42
CA ASP A 41 14.85 -2.68 -3.25
C ASP A 41 15.40 -3.45 -4.46
N ALA A 42 15.80 -4.71 -4.27
CA ALA A 42 16.39 -5.51 -5.33
C ALA A 42 15.45 -5.75 -6.53
N ARG A 43 14.14 -5.62 -6.35
CA ARG A 43 13.13 -5.74 -7.41
C ARG A 43 12.88 -4.43 -8.17
N HIS A 44 13.34 -3.31 -7.64
CA HIS A 44 13.13 -1.96 -8.19
C HIS A 44 14.46 -1.27 -8.49
N GLN A 45 15.36 -1.97 -9.19
CA GLN A 45 16.74 -1.50 -9.42
C GLN A 45 16.85 -0.22 -10.27
N ASP A 46 15.75 0.19 -10.90
CA ASP A 46 15.70 1.37 -11.78
C ASP A 46 15.26 2.66 -11.04
N THR A 47 15.07 2.62 -9.72
CA THR A 47 14.63 3.78 -8.94
C THR A 47 15.81 4.57 -8.37
N HIS A 48 15.68 5.90 -8.32
CA HIS A 48 16.69 6.79 -7.72
C HIS A 48 16.61 6.86 -6.19
N GLU A 49 15.53 6.34 -5.60
CA GLU A 49 15.30 6.23 -4.17
C GLU A 49 15.01 4.78 -3.79
N SER A 50 15.37 4.37 -2.56
CA SER A 50 15.14 3.02 -2.04
C SER A 50 13.65 2.83 -1.74
N PRO A 51 12.96 1.89 -2.42
CA PRO A 51 11.57 1.55 -2.10
C PRO A 51 11.37 1.08 -0.65
N TYR A 52 12.33 0.36 -0.08
CA TYR A 52 12.28 -0.14 1.30
C TYR A 52 12.32 1.00 2.30
N GLU A 53 13.35 1.86 2.24
CA GLU A 53 13.47 3.02 3.14
C GLU A 53 12.29 3.98 2.98
N THR A 54 11.88 4.24 1.73
CA THR A 54 10.70 5.07 1.46
C THR A 54 9.42 4.43 1.98
N GLY A 55 9.31 3.10 1.90
CA GLY A 55 8.21 2.34 2.46
C GLY A 55 8.13 2.46 3.98
N LEU A 56 9.26 2.44 4.69
CA LEU A 56 9.30 2.61 6.14
C LEU A 56 8.85 4.02 6.57
N GLU A 57 9.21 5.05 5.81
CA GLU A 57 8.72 6.42 6.03
C GLU A 57 7.22 6.51 5.74
N LEU A 58 6.76 5.87 4.66
CA LEU A 58 5.36 5.81 4.29
C LEU A 58 4.52 5.10 5.35
N ASP A 59 4.96 3.96 5.89
CA ASP A 59 4.24 3.21 6.90
C ASP A 59 3.97 4.07 8.14
N LYS A 60 5.01 4.74 8.67
CA LYS A 60 4.88 5.71 9.78
C LYS A 60 3.93 6.85 9.45
N LYS A 61 3.97 7.35 8.22
CA LYS A 61 3.07 8.41 7.76
C LYS A 61 1.62 7.95 7.72
N LEU A 62 1.34 6.72 7.28
CA LEU A 62 -0.01 6.15 7.28
C LEU A 62 -0.52 5.92 8.71
N GLU A 63 0.33 5.41 9.61
CA GLU A 63 0.01 5.28 11.05
C GLU A 63 -0.32 6.64 11.70
N THR A 64 0.45 7.66 11.36
CA THR A 64 0.24 9.02 11.89
C THR A 64 -1.11 9.58 11.41
N LEU A 65 -1.42 9.42 10.12
CA LEU A 65 -2.72 9.82 9.56
C LEU A 65 -3.89 9.07 10.24
N LEU A 66 -3.72 7.80 10.56
CA LEU A 66 -4.75 7.01 11.27
C LEU A 66 -5.01 7.51 12.69
N GLU A 67 -3.98 7.94 13.42
CA GLU A 67 -4.14 8.51 14.77
C GLU A 67 -4.71 9.93 14.71
N GLU A 68 -4.22 10.78 13.81
CA GLU A 68 -4.66 12.17 13.64
C GLU A 68 -6.13 12.26 13.24
N HIS A 69 -6.60 11.34 12.39
CA HIS A 69 -7.95 11.31 11.85
C HIS A 69 -8.82 10.20 12.47
N LYS A 70 -8.54 9.80 13.72
CA LYS A 70 -9.21 8.65 14.36
C LYS A 70 -10.73 8.77 14.49
N ASP A 71 -11.24 10.00 14.50
CA ASP A 71 -12.65 10.36 14.64
C ASP A 71 -13.31 10.72 13.29
N GLU A 72 -12.59 10.64 12.17
CA GLU A 72 -13.10 10.92 10.83
C GLU A 72 -13.50 9.63 10.10
N ASP A 73 -14.65 9.65 9.44
CA ASP A 73 -15.13 8.52 8.62
C ASP A 73 -14.36 8.39 7.29
N ILE A 74 -13.87 9.52 6.76
CA ILE A 74 -13.17 9.62 5.49
C ILE A 74 -11.93 10.50 5.68
N ILE A 75 -10.77 9.97 5.31
CA ILE A 75 -9.47 10.60 5.45
C ILE A 75 -8.95 11.00 4.07
N THR A 76 -8.55 12.25 3.91
CA THR A 76 -7.85 12.70 2.69
C THR A 76 -6.36 12.42 2.81
N VAL A 77 -5.88 11.41 2.10
CA VAL A 77 -4.49 10.98 2.10
C VAL A 77 -3.71 11.71 1.01
N LYS A 78 -2.52 12.22 1.35
CA LYS A 78 -1.61 12.91 0.42
C LYS A 78 -0.22 12.27 0.51
N ILE A 79 0.13 11.50 -0.50
CA ILE A 79 1.40 10.78 -0.60
C ILE A 79 2.07 11.08 -1.95
N ARG A 80 3.33 10.72 -2.12
CA ARG A 80 4.01 10.83 -3.42
C ARG A 80 3.52 9.73 -4.37
N ALA A 81 3.66 9.94 -5.67
CA ALA A 81 3.34 8.91 -6.66
C ALA A 81 4.18 7.63 -6.46
N PHE A 82 5.44 7.79 -6.06
CA PHE A 82 6.30 6.67 -5.71
C PHE A 82 5.82 5.90 -4.47
N GLU A 83 5.43 6.62 -3.41
CA GLU A 83 4.79 6.04 -2.22
C GLU A 83 3.52 5.25 -2.57
N ALA A 84 2.72 5.77 -3.51
CA ALA A 84 1.54 5.09 -4.01
C ALA A 84 1.89 3.79 -4.76
N GLY A 85 3.01 3.77 -5.51
CA GLY A 85 3.56 2.57 -6.13
C GLY A 85 3.98 1.52 -5.11
N ILE A 86 4.63 1.92 -4.02
CA ILE A 86 5.02 1.00 -2.93
C ILE A 86 3.81 0.29 -2.32
N ILE A 87 2.70 1.01 -2.08
CA ILE A 87 1.46 0.40 -1.55
C ILE A 87 0.90 -0.62 -2.55
N TYR A 88 0.91 -0.28 -3.85
CA TYR A 88 0.47 -1.18 -4.90
C TYR A 88 1.29 -2.47 -4.94
N ASP A 89 2.62 -2.36 -4.92
CA ASP A 89 3.50 -3.53 -4.93
C ASP A 89 3.31 -4.37 -3.66
N ALA A 90 3.18 -3.72 -2.50
CA ALA A 90 2.88 -4.41 -1.25
C ALA A 90 1.58 -5.23 -1.34
N PHE A 91 0.50 -4.65 -1.87
CA PHE A 91 -0.74 -5.41 -2.10
C PHE A 91 -0.55 -6.56 -3.07
N ASN A 92 0.19 -6.36 -4.16
CA ASN A 92 0.43 -7.39 -5.17
C ASN A 92 1.16 -8.59 -4.55
N GLU A 93 2.22 -8.35 -3.77
CA GLU A 93 3.00 -9.37 -3.07
C GLU A 93 2.14 -10.14 -2.06
N VAL A 94 1.38 -9.39 -1.26
CA VAL A 94 0.46 -9.91 -0.24
C VAL A 94 -0.64 -10.75 -0.91
N CYS A 95 -1.42 -10.20 -1.85
CA CYS A 95 -2.57 -10.89 -2.45
C CYS A 95 -2.20 -12.11 -3.30
N ASN A 96 -1.17 -11.99 -4.14
CA ASN A 96 -0.79 -13.03 -5.07
C ASN A 96 0.10 -14.10 -4.45
N GLY A 97 0.68 -13.84 -3.26
CA GLY A 97 1.46 -14.81 -2.53
C GLY A 97 2.60 -15.32 -3.38
N ILE A 98 3.58 -14.46 -3.67
CA ILE A 98 4.72 -14.85 -4.48
C ILE A 98 5.61 -15.75 -3.62
N PRO A 99 5.91 -16.99 -4.01
CA PRO A 99 6.86 -17.82 -3.26
C PRO A 99 8.24 -17.17 -3.34
N PHE A 100 8.81 -16.81 -2.18
CA PHE A 100 10.14 -16.23 -2.12
C PHE A 100 11.14 -17.14 -1.38
N GLY A 101 12.15 -17.63 -2.10
CA GLY A 101 13.19 -18.50 -1.55
C GLY A 101 12.61 -19.73 -0.83
N ARG A 102 12.93 -19.91 0.45
CA ARG A 102 12.35 -20.95 1.34
C ARG A 102 11.23 -20.43 2.25
N LYS A 103 10.87 -19.15 2.14
CA LYS A 103 9.82 -18.52 2.94
C LYS A 103 8.52 -18.56 2.13
N THR A 104 7.56 -19.36 2.58
CA THR A 104 6.17 -19.17 2.17
C THR A 104 5.66 -17.87 2.77
N THR A 105 4.98 -17.05 1.98
CA THR A 105 4.24 -15.88 2.45
C THR A 105 3.36 -16.33 3.63
N PRO A 106 3.36 -15.64 4.78
CA PRO A 106 2.52 -16.06 5.90
C PRO A 106 1.05 -15.95 5.48
N SER A 107 0.15 -16.72 6.10
CA SER A 107 -1.24 -16.71 5.65
C SER A 107 -1.82 -15.30 5.79
N LEU A 108 -2.25 -14.75 4.66
CA LEU A 108 -2.78 -13.39 4.49
C LEU A 108 -3.80 -13.00 5.56
N GLU A 109 -4.64 -13.99 5.90
CA GLU A 109 -5.67 -13.94 6.92
C GLU A 109 -5.11 -13.77 8.33
N GLN A 110 -4.03 -14.48 8.68
CA GLN A 110 -3.42 -14.37 10.00
C GLN A 110 -2.66 -13.05 10.20
N LEU A 111 -2.15 -12.44 9.13
CA LEU A 111 -1.32 -11.24 9.22
C LEU A 111 -2.12 -9.95 9.22
N THR A 112 -3.19 -9.89 8.43
CA THR A 112 -3.96 -8.65 8.24
C THR A 112 -5.28 -8.66 9.02
N GLY A 113 -5.78 -9.85 9.35
CA GLY A 113 -7.14 -10.08 9.86
C GLY A 113 -8.22 -10.12 8.78
N TYR A 114 -7.85 -9.89 7.51
CA TYR A 114 -8.76 -9.89 6.36
C TYR A 114 -8.59 -11.16 5.54
N SER A 115 -9.71 -11.68 5.03
CA SER A 115 -9.74 -12.76 4.05
C SER A 115 -9.01 -12.36 2.76
N ARG A 116 -8.56 -13.37 2.02
CA ARG A 116 -7.93 -13.16 0.72
C ARG A 116 -8.86 -12.44 -0.25
N GLU A 117 -10.15 -12.73 -0.20
CA GLU A 117 -11.19 -12.09 -1.01
C GLU A 117 -11.33 -10.61 -0.65
N GLU A 118 -11.36 -10.26 0.64
CA GLU A 118 -11.42 -8.86 1.09
C GLU A 118 -10.19 -8.08 0.61
N LEU A 119 -8.99 -8.63 0.79
CA LEU A 119 -7.75 -8.01 0.32
C LEU A 119 -7.73 -7.84 -1.20
N LYS A 120 -8.26 -8.81 -1.97
CA LYS A 120 -8.43 -8.67 -3.42
C LYS A 120 -9.44 -7.59 -3.79
N GLU A 121 -10.50 -7.40 -3.03
CA GLU A 121 -11.45 -6.31 -3.24
C GLU A 121 -10.83 -4.93 -2.94
N PHE A 122 -9.98 -4.83 -1.91
CA PHE A 122 -9.17 -3.63 -1.68
C PHE A 122 -8.19 -3.44 -2.85
N TYR A 123 -7.37 -4.44 -3.17
CA TYR A 123 -6.42 -4.38 -4.28
C TYR A 123 -7.09 -3.97 -5.59
N ASN A 124 -8.20 -4.59 -6.02
CA ASN A 124 -8.86 -4.24 -7.28
C ASN A 124 -9.44 -2.82 -7.29
N ARG A 125 -9.84 -2.29 -6.13
CA ARG A 125 -10.26 -0.89 -6.00
C ARG A 125 -9.08 0.06 -6.13
N TYR A 126 -7.95 -0.29 -5.52
CA TYR A 126 -6.75 0.54 -5.47
C TYR A 126 -5.82 0.38 -6.68
N GLU A 127 -5.81 -0.76 -7.34
CA GLU A 127 -5.16 -1.04 -8.63
C GLU A 127 -5.62 -0.04 -9.69
N LYS A 128 -6.94 0.21 -9.77
CA LYS A 128 -7.50 1.24 -10.67
C LYS A 128 -7.09 2.66 -10.32
N ILE A 129 -6.54 2.90 -9.14
CA ILE A 129 -6.14 4.23 -8.66
C ILE A 129 -4.64 4.40 -8.88
N PHE A 130 -3.87 3.36 -8.59
CA PHE A 130 -2.43 3.30 -8.79
C PHE A 130 -2.06 3.16 -10.27
N LEU A 131 -2.71 2.28 -11.04
CA LEU A 131 -2.39 2.05 -12.46
C LEU A 131 -2.88 3.15 -13.42
N TYR A 132 -3.99 3.84 -13.11
CA TYR A 132 -4.61 4.82 -14.04
C TYR A 132 -3.79 6.10 -14.24
N LYS A 133 -2.59 6.18 -13.66
CA LYS A 133 -1.71 7.35 -13.77
C LYS A 133 -0.27 7.06 -14.16
N PHE A 134 0.10 5.80 -14.34
CA PHE A 134 1.38 5.44 -14.96
C PHE A 134 1.28 5.26 -16.48
N ASP A 135 0.08 5.43 -17.06
CA ASP A 135 -0.21 5.26 -18.49
C ASP A 135 -0.44 6.60 -19.26
N THR A 136 0.10 7.72 -18.76
CA THR A 136 0.11 9.02 -19.47
C THR A 136 1.50 9.60 -19.60
#